data_AF-A0A2V9RU40-F1
#
_entry.id   AF-A0A2V9RU40-F1
#
_cell.length_a   1.000
_cell.length_b   1.000
_cell.length_c   1.000
_cell.angle_alpha   90.00
_cell.angle_beta   90.00
_cell.angle_gamma   90.00
#
_symmetry.space_group_name_H-M   'P 1'
#
loop_
_entity.id
_entity.type
_entity.pdbx_description
1 polymer ?
#
loop_
_entity_poly.entity_id
_entity_poly.type
_entity_poly.pdbx_seq_one_letter_code
_entity_poly.pdbx_strand_id
1 'polypeptide(L)'
;MKLLILLHHRFDLWNAPEWFSERLRKDFPQLEVVHLGSYDGLEDHLHDAEIVITWSLRPEQFKTARKLRWIHSPAAAVHQLIFPELVNSDVILTNSSQIHGPVVAEHVIALLFALAKRLPDAVLLQ
;
A
#
# COMPACT_ATOMS: atom_id res chain seq x y z
N MET A 1 19.74 -6.38 3.16
CA MET A 1 18.92 -5.31 2.56
C MET A 1 17.63 -5.22 3.33
N LYS A 2 17.22 -4.02 3.77
CA LYS A 2 16.03 -3.86 4.63
C LYS A 2 14.79 -3.47 3.83
N LEU A 3 13.73 -4.25 3.99
CA LEU A 3 12.40 -4.05 3.44
C LEU A 3 11.44 -3.67 4.57
N LEU A 4 10.87 -2.47 4.49
CA LEU A 4 9.86 -1.99 5.41
C LEU A 4 8.47 -2.05 4.75
N ILE A 5 7.52 -2.74 5.38
CA ILE A 5 6.12 -2.79 4.98
C ILE A 5 5.32 -1.94 5.97
N LEU A 6 4.69 -0.88 5.45
CA LEU A 6 3.79 0.00 6.19
C LEU A 6 2.53 0.24 5.37
N LEU A 7 1.55 -0.65 5.53
CA LEU A 7 0.26 -0.57 4.83
C LEU A 7 -0.91 -0.32 5.76
N HIS A 8 -0.70 0.48 6.81
CA HIS A 8 -1.75 0.78 7.77
C HIS A 8 -2.89 1.59 7.15
N HIS A 9 -4.11 1.08 7.30
CA HIS A 9 -5.37 1.66 6.88
C HIS A 9 -6.47 1.34 7.90
N ARG A 10 -7.47 2.23 8.01
CA ARG A 10 -8.62 2.04 8.91
C ARG A 10 -9.55 0.87 8.55
N PHE A 11 -9.37 0.30 7.37
CA PHE A 11 -10.12 -0.86 6.90
C PHE A 11 -9.18 -2.05 6.93
N ASP A 12 -9.51 -3.07 7.71
CA ASP A 12 -8.64 -4.23 7.90
C ASP A 12 -8.29 -4.94 6.59
N LEU A 13 -9.22 -4.96 5.64
CA LEU A 13 -9.03 -5.54 4.30
C LEU A 13 -7.96 -4.83 3.46
N TRP A 14 -7.52 -3.63 3.88
CA TRP A 14 -6.52 -2.83 3.19
C TRP A 14 -5.17 -2.85 3.93
N ASN A 15 -5.09 -3.54 5.07
CA ASN A 15 -3.84 -3.79 5.75
C ASN A 15 -3.14 -5.00 5.12
N ALA A 16 -1.80 -5.01 5.13
CA ALA A 16 -1.07 -6.20 4.76
C ALA A 16 -1.37 -7.31 5.78
N PRO A 17 -1.80 -8.50 5.34
CA PRO A 17 -1.99 -9.62 6.25
C PRO A 17 -0.63 -10.17 6.69
N GLU A 18 -0.55 -10.76 7.88
CA GLU A 18 0.75 -11.18 8.45
C GLU A 18 1.48 -12.21 7.59
N TRP A 19 0.74 -13.14 6.98
CA TRP A 19 1.28 -14.15 6.08
C TRP A 19 2.11 -13.56 4.93
N PHE A 20 1.83 -12.32 4.51
CA PHE A 20 2.56 -11.66 3.44
C PHE A 20 4.01 -11.40 3.85
N SER A 21 4.22 -10.87 5.06
CA SER A 21 5.56 -10.59 5.57
C SER A 21 6.32 -11.88 5.92
N GLU A 22 5.62 -12.88 6.49
CA GLU A 22 6.18 -14.19 6.77
C GLU A 22 6.66 -14.91 5.51
N ARG A 23 5.86 -14.84 4.44
CA ARG A 23 6.23 -15.41 3.14
C ARG A 23 7.46 -14.73 2.57
N LEU A 24 7.56 -13.40 2.65
CA LEU A 24 8.75 -12.68 2.17
C LEU A 24 10.00 -13.05 2.97
N ARG A 25 9.91 -13.21 4.29
CA ARG A 25 11.02 -13.69 5.13
C ARG A 25 11.48 -15.09 4.72
N LYS A 26 10.54 -15.96 4.38
CA LYS A 26 10.81 -17.34 3.94
C LYS A 26 11.43 -17.40 2.55
N ASP A 27 10.86 -16.69 1.60
CA ASP A 27 11.25 -16.74 0.18
C ASP A 27 12.53 -15.93 -0.08
N PHE A 28 12.83 -14.93 0.76
CA PHE A 28 14.00 -14.04 0.64
C PHE A 28 14.74 -13.87 1.98
N PRO A 29 15.43 -14.92 2.48
CA PRO A 29 16.10 -14.89 3.80
C PRO A 29 17.25 -13.86 3.90
N GLN A 30 17.75 -13.35 2.78
CA GLN A 30 18.74 -12.27 2.71
C GLN A 30 18.15 -10.87 2.99
N LEU A 31 16.81 -10.75 3.02
CA LEU A 31 16.11 -9.52 3.34
C LEU A 31 15.77 -9.47 4.83
N GLU A 32 16.06 -8.34 5.45
CA GLU A 32 15.46 -7.98 6.73
C GLU A 32 14.07 -7.41 6.45
N VAL A 33 13.02 -8.19 6.73
CA VAL A 33 11.62 -7.79 6.48
C VAL A 33 10.96 -7.33 7.78
N VAL A 34 10.69 -6.04 7.85
CA VAL A 34 9.97 -5.39 8.96
C VAL A 34 8.56 -5.07 8.50
N HIS A 35 7.56 -5.50 9.28
CA HIS A 35 6.14 -5.23 9.01
C HIS A 35 5.56 -4.44 10.18
N LEU A 36 5.13 -3.20 9.93
CA LEU A 36 4.50 -2.34 10.93
C LEU A 36 2.99 -2.30 10.71
N GLY A 37 2.25 -2.65 11.75
CA GLY A 37 0.78 -2.61 11.76
C GLY A 37 0.19 -1.21 11.98
N SER A 38 1.01 -0.24 12.36
CA SER A 38 0.68 1.18 12.54
C SER A 38 1.87 2.05 12.15
N TYR A 39 1.72 3.37 12.24
CA TYR A 39 2.83 4.31 12.04
C TYR A 39 3.78 4.39 13.25
N ASP A 40 3.48 3.68 14.35
CA ASP A 40 4.31 3.70 15.54
C ASP A 40 5.65 3.00 15.28
N GLY A 41 6.76 3.65 15.65
CA GLY A 41 8.11 3.15 15.39
C GLY A 41 8.56 3.25 13.92
N LEU A 42 7.80 3.94 13.06
CA LEU A 42 8.19 4.14 11.66
C LEU A 42 9.58 4.77 11.55
N GLU A 43 9.83 5.84 12.30
CA GLU A 43 11.08 6.58 12.24
C GLU A 43 12.29 5.72 12.63
N ASP A 44 12.11 4.73 13.52
CA ASP A 44 13.15 3.81 13.96
C ASP A 44 13.59 2.84 12.86
N HIS A 45 12.68 2.54 11.91
CA HIS A 45 12.94 1.60 10.82
C HIS A 45 13.16 2.26 9.46
N LEU A 46 12.67 3.48 9.26
CA LEU A 46 12.71 4.16 7.98
C LEU A 46 14.12 4.67 7.63
N HIS A 47 14.91 5.04 8.63
CA HIS A 47 16.23 5.64 8.45
C HIS A 47 17.19 4.79 7.61
N ASP A 48 17.18 3.48 7.85
CA ASP A 48 18.05 2.50 7.23
C ASP A 48 17.31 1.55 6.25
N ALA A 49 16.02 1.77 6.02
CA ALA A 49 15.25 1.04 5.01
C ALA A 49 15.76 1.35 3.60
N GLU A 50 15.98 0.29 2.81
CA GLU A 50 16.37 0.42 1.40
C GLU A 50 15.14 0.32 0.48
N ILE A 51 14.12 -0.41 0.91
CA ILE A 51 12.86 -0.62 0.20
C ILE A 51 11.70 -0.34 1.15
N VAL A 52 10.70 0.40 0.68
CA VAL A 52 9.45 0.65 1.42
C VAL A 52 8.24 0.24 0.58
N ILE A 53 7.34 -0.55 1.16
CA ILE A 53 6.01 -0.83 0.62
C ILE A 53 5.00 0.00 1.44
N THR A 54 4.41 1.04 0.84
CA THR A 54 3.52 1.97 1.55
C THR A 54 2.42 2.58 0.67
N TRP A 55 1.33 3.00 1.30
CA TRP A 55 0.29 3.82 0.67
C TRP A 55 0.74 5.27 0.43
N SER A 56 1.50 5.83 1.38
CA SER A 56 1.97 7.22 1.35
C SER A 56 3.24 7.39 2.17
N LEU A 57 3.94 8.50 1.94
CA LEU A 57 5.10 8.91 2.71
C LEU A 57 5.13 10.44 2.75
N ARG A 58 5.24 11.04 3.93
CA ARG A 58 5.32 12.51 4.05
C ARG A 58 6.72 12.99 3.69
N PRO A 59 6.89 14.21 3.13
CA PRO A 59 8.20 14.77 2.82
C PRO A 59 9.17 14.75 4.01
N GLU A 60 8.69 15.02 5.23
CA GLU A 60 9.55 14.99 6.43
C GLU A 60 10.01 13.59 6.81
N GLN A 61 9.21 12.57 6.53
CA GLN A 61 9.60 11.16 6.71
C GLN A 61 10.58 10.74 5.62
N PHE A 62 10.38 11.20 4.38
CA PHE A 62 11.31 10.95 3.29
C PHE A 62 12.71 11.50 3.58
N LYS A 63 12.81 12.70 4.17
CA LYS A 63 14.10 13.30 4.55
C LYS A 63 14.88 12.48 5.59
N THR A 64 14.22 11.67 6.41
CA THR A 64 14.91 10.80 7.39
C THR A 64 15.38 9.48 6.77
N ALA A 65 14.85 9.09 5.60
CA ALA A 65 15.11 7.82 4.93
C ALA A 65 16.45 7.85 4.16
N ARG A 66 17.57 7.65 4.87
CA ARG A 66 18.93 7.88 4.32
C ARG A 66 19.40 6.82 3.33
N LYS A 67 18.82 5.63 3.36
CA LYS A 67 19.21 4.50 2.50
C LYS A 67 18.14 4.14 1.47
N LEU A 68 17.02 4.87 1.43
CA LEU A 68 15.88 4.52 0.60
C LEU A 68 16.27 4.57 -0.88
N ARG A 69 16.00 3.47 -1.60
CA ARG A 69 16.25 3.37 -3.05
C ARG A 69 14.99 3.03 -3.83
N TRP A 70 14.00 2.43 -3.18
CA TRP A 70 12.78 1.97 -3.85
C TRP A 70 11.55 2.11 -2.96
N ILE A 71 10.51 2.74 -3.51
CA ILE A 71 9.15 2.75 -2.96
C ILE A 71 8.25 1.95 -3.90
N HIS A 72 7.50 1.00 -3.33
CA HIS A 72 6.41 0.33 -4.03
C HIS A 72 5.08 0.69 -3.40
N SER A 73 4.15 1.21 -4.21
CA SER A 73 2.77 1.44 -3.81
C SER A 73 1.89 0.27 -4.27
N PRO A 74 1.12 -0.36 -3.36
CA PRO A 74 0.13 -1.37 -3.76
C PRO A 74 -1.08 -0.79 -4.49
N ALA A 75 -1.23 0.54 -4.53
CA ALA A 75 -2.29 1.19 -5.28
C ALA A 75 -1.91 1.37 -6.76
N ALA A 76 -2.91 1.45 -7.64
CA ALA A 76 -2.68 1.90 -9.02
C ALA A 76 -2.38 3.41 -9.09
N ALA A 77 -2.91 4.23 -8.17
CA ALA A 77 -2.70 5.66 -8.14
C ALA A 77 -1.68 6.04 -7.05
N VAL A 78 -0.69 6.87 -7.40
CA VAL A 78 0.43 7.22 -6.51
C VAL A 78 0.49 8.70 -6.15
N HIS A 79 -0.57 9.47 -6.36
CA HIS A 79 -0.59 10.92 -6.11
C HIS A 79 -0.09 11.32 -4.71
N GLN A 80 -0.33 10.48 -3.69
CA GLN A 80 0.12 10.70 -2.31
C GLN A 80 1.65 10.58 -2.12
N LEU A 81 2.37 10.08 -3.13
CA LEU A 81 3.82 9.93 -3.15
C LEU A 81 4.49 10.93 -4.10
N ILE A 82 3.74 11.70 -4.89
CA ILE A 82 4.31 12.66 -5.84
C ILE A 82 4.50 14.01 -5.14
N PHE A 83 5.65 14.19 -4.49
CA PHE A 83 6.09 15.46 -3.90
C PHE A 83 7.49 15.85 -4.42
N PRO A 84 7.85 17.15 -4.42
CA PRO A 84 9.06 17.65 -5.08
C PRO A 84 10.34 16.91 -4.66
N GLU A 85 10.51 16.58 -3.38
CA GLU A 85 11.71 15.91 -2.89
C GLU A 85 11.87 14.50 -3.45
N LEU A 86 10.77 13.73 -3.59
CA LEU A 86 10.85 12.40 -4.21
C LEU A 86 11.08 12.51 -5.72
N VAL A 87 10.36 13.42 -6.39
CA VAL A 87 10.46 13.62 -7.84
C VAL A 87 11.87 14.03 -8.27
N ASN A 88 12.57 14.81 -7.44
CA ASN A 88 13.95 15.25 -7.70
C ASN A 88 15.01 14.30 -7.11
N SER A 89 14.63 13.09 -6.69
CA SER A 89 15.55 12.08 -6.13
C SER A 89 15.80 10.92 -7.09
N ASP A 90 16.83 10.12 -6.81
CA ASP A 90 17.09 8.87 -7.53
C ASP A 90 16.27 7.68 -7.00
N VAL A 91 15.33 7.91 -6.08
CA VAL A 91 14.48 6.86 -5.51
C VAL A 91 13.45 6.41 -6.53
N ILE A 92 13.46 5.11 -6.83
CA ILE A 92 12.52 4.51 -7.77
C ILE A 92 11.14 4.41 -7.12
N LEU A 93 10.11 4.93 -7.79
CA LEU A 93 8.71 4.73 -7.41
C LEU A 93 8.03 3.77 -8.39
N THR A 94 7.44 2.70 -7.88
CA THR A 94 6.62 1.75 -8.64
C THR A 94 5.23 1.63 -8.04
N ASN A 95 4.28 1.16 -8.83
CA ASN A 95 2.90 0.94 -8.41
C ASN A 95 2.40 -0.44 -8.85
N SER A 96 1.27 -0.86 -8.29
CA SER A 96 0.54 -2.04 -8.76
C SER A 96 -0.49 -1.60 -9.79
N SER A 97 -0.04 -1.34 -11.03
CA SER A 97 -0.94 -1.03 -12.14
C SER A 97 -1.60 -2.31 -12.71
N GLN A 98 -2.76 -2.15 -13.36
CA GLN A 98 -3.50 -3.21 -14.07
C GLN A 98 -4.12 -4.32 -13.21
N ILE A 99 -3.97 -4.29 -11.88
CA ILE A 99 -4.53 -5.33 -10.99
C ILE A 99 -6.04 -5.21 -10.73
N HIS A 100 -6.67 -4.09 -11.09
CA HIS A 100 -8.05 -3.77 -10.70
C HIS A 100 -9.10 -3.98 -11.81
N GLY A 101 -8.71 -4.28 -13.05
CA GLY A 101 -9.62 -4.29 -14.20
C GLY A 101 -10.88 -5.15 -14.01
N PRO A 102 -10.75 -6.47 -13.79
CA PRO A 102 -11.89 -7.35 -13.57
C PRO A 102 -12.73 -6.96 -12.35
N VAL A 103 -12.08 -6.69 -11.21
CA VAL A 103 -12.77 -6.34 -9.94
C VAL A 103 -13.61 -5.07 -10.09
N VAL A 104 -13.10 -4.05 -10.79
CA VAL A 104 -13.84 -2.81 -11.05
C VAL A 104 -15.01 -3.07 -12.00
N ALA A 105 -14.83 -3.89 -13.04
CA ALA A 105 -15.90 -4.24 -13.96
C ALA A 105 -17.04 -5.00 -13.26
N GLU A 106 -16.71 -5.96 -12.40
CA GLU A 106 -17.68 -6.68 -11.56
C GLU A 106 -18.42 -5.73 -10.63
N HIS A 107 -17.72 -4.79 -10.00
CA HIS A 107 -18.34 -3.79 -9.14
C HIS A 107 -19.33 -2.89 -9.89
N VAL A 108 -18.98 -2.47 -11.12
CA VAL A 108 -19.88 -1.69 -11.99
C VAL A 108 -21.17 -2.47 -12.28
N ILE A 109 -21.06 -3.75 -12.65
CA ILE A 109 -22.21 -4.61 -12.92
C ILE A 109 -23.07 -4.78 -11.65
N ALA A 110 -22.44 -5.00 -10.50
CA ALA A 110 -23.14 -5.14 -9.22
C ALA A 110 -23.93 -3.88 -8.86
N LEU A 111 -23.32 -2.70 -8.99
CA LEU A 111 -23.99 -1.41 -8.75
C LEU A 111 -25.11 -1.13 -9.75
N LEU A 112 -24.91 -1.49 -11.03
CA LEU A 112 -25.95 -1.36 -12.05
C LEU A 112 -27.20 -2.17 -11.69
N PHE A 113 -27.03 -3.41 -11.24
CA PHE A 113 -28.17 -4.23 -10.79
C PHE A 113 -28.78 -3.71 -9.48
N ALA A 114 -27.95 -3.29 -8.52
CA ALA A 114 -28.42 -2.72 -7.27
C ALA A 114 -29.35 -1.53 -7.51
N LEU A 115 -28.99 -0.66 -8.46
CA LEU A 115 -29.81 0.48 -8.86
C LEU A 115 -31.05 0.04 -9.65
N ALA A 116 -30.88 -0.75 -10.71
CA ALA A 116 -31.97 -1.13 -11.62
C ALA A 116 -33.06 -1.97 -10.94
N LYS A 117 -32.71 -2.74 -9.91
CA LYS A 117 -33.64 -3.58 -9.16
C LYS A 117 -34.01 -3.01 -7.79
N ARG A 118 -33.53 -1.80 -7.46
CA ARG A 118 -33.74 -1.15 -6.17
C ARG A 118 -33.41 -2.10 -5.01
N LEU A 119 -32.30 -2.84 -5.13
CA LEU A 119 -31.93 -3.85 -4.14
C LEU A 119 -31.83 -3.30 -2.71
N PRO A 120 -31.26 -2.09 -2.47
CA PRO A 120 -31.26 -1.52 -1.13
C PRO A 120 -32.66 -1.37 -0.52
N ASP A 121 -33.64 -0.91 -1.32
CA ASP A 121 -35.01 -0.75 -0.84
C ASP A 121 -35.69 -2.11 -0.61
N ALA A 122 -35.47 -3.07 -1.50
CA ALA A 122 -36.06 -4.39 -1.41
C ALA A 122 -35.60 -5.16 -0.16
N VAL A 123 -34.33 -5.00 0.23
CA VAL A 123 -33.75 -5.65 1.42
C VAL A 123 -34.25 -5.00 2.72
N LEU A 124 -34.58 -3.70 2.71
CA LEU A 124 -35.12 -3.00 3.88
C LEU A 124 -36.62 -3.25 4.13
N LEU A 125 -37.33 -3.78 3.13
CA LEU A 125 -38.76 -4.11 3.21
C LEU A 125 -39.02 -5.60 3.53
N GLN A 126 -37.97 -6.35 3.85
CA GLN A 126 -38.04 -7.69 4.46
C GLN A 126 -38.05 -7.58 5.99
#